data_AF-A0A9X4NI28-F1
#
_entry.id   AF-A0A9X4NI28-F1
#
_cell.length_a   1.000
_cell.length_b   1.000
_cell.length_c   1.000
_cell.angle_alpha   90.00
_cell.angle_beta   90.00
_cell.angle_gamma   90.00
#
_symmetry.space_group_name_H-M   'P 1'
#
loop_
_entity.id
_entity.type
_entity.pdbx_description
1 polymer ?
#
loop_
_entity_poly.entity_id
_entity_poly.type
_entity_poly.pdbx_seq_one_letter_code
_entity_poly.pdbx_strand_id
1 'polypeptide(L)'
;MKEFIIKNTNIWKIFLKYYRSDEEIVFLHSSQVTEKEHYSILAHKPYKKVSKYKGQVFFNGEKKKFNFLDAVDLLKDERVERPKNWPFYPELLGFVSYEQDPACFAAYDEVLLFDHRTKLLRVVQFEQTDGQYWLRLNRKKLK
;
A
#
# COMPACT_ATOMS: atom_id res chain seq x y z
N MET A 1 8.29 -5.46 11.70
CA MET A 1 7.65 -5.82 10.42
C MET A 1 7.31 -7.31 10.43
N LYS A 2 6.17 -7.69 9.85
CA LYS A 2 5.80 -9.08 9.56
C LYS A 2 5.59 -9.27 8.06
N GLU A 3 6.14 -10.35 7.49
CA GLU A 3 5.88 -10.78 6.12
C GLU A 3 5.38 -12.24 6.11
N PHE A 4 4.36 -12.53 5.31
CA PHE A 4 3.86 -13.90 5.14
C PHE A 4 3.17 -14.11 3.79
N ILE A 5 2.97 -15.39 3.43
CA ILE A 5 2.37 -15.80 2.17
C ILE A 5 1.07 -16.56 2.42
N ILE A 6 0.02 -16.22 1.67
CA ILE A 6 -1.24 -16.97 1.59
C ILE A 6 -1.35 -17.58 0.20
N LYS A 7 -1.68 -18.88 0.14
CA LYS A 7 -1.92 -19.63 -1.10
C LYS A 7 -3.41 -19.72 -1.41
N ASN A 8 -3.75 -19.96 -2.68
CA ASN A 8 -5.12 -20.25 -3.14
C ASN A 8 -6.14 -19.18 -2.75
N THR A 9 -5.72 -17.92 -2.78
CA THR A 9 -6.58 -16.78 -2.44
C THR A 9 -6.88 -15.94 -3.67
N ASN A 10 -7.82 -15.01 -3.53
CA ASN A 10 -8.19 -14.05 -4.56
C ASN A 10 -8.26 -12.65 -3.93
N ILE A 11 -7.44 -11.74 -4.45
CA ILE A 11 -7.33 -10.36 -3.95
C ILE A 11 -8.67 -9.59 -4.05
N TRP A 12 -9.50 -9.86 -5.06
CA TRP A 12 -10.85 -9.27 -5.16
C TRP A 12 -11.77 -9.72 -4.02
N LYS A 13 -11.71 -11.01 -3.64
CA LYS A 13 -12.50 -11.51 -2.50
C LYS A 13 -12.05 -10.88 -1.19
N ILE A 14 -10.75 -10.60 -1.05
CA ILE A 14 -10.21 -9.90 0.11
C ILE A 14 -10.71 -8.45 0.13
N PHE A 15 -10.52 -7.72 -0.97
CA PHE A 15 -11.02 -6.36 -1.12
C PHE A 15 -12.51 -6.25 -0.76
N LEU A 16 -13.38 -7.07 -1.37
CA LEU A 16 -14.82 -7.03 -1.12
C LEU A 16 -15.20 -7.40 0.33
N LYS A 17 -14.42 -8.26 0.99
CA LYS A 17 -14.68 -8.68 2.37
C LYS A 17 -14.36 -7.57 3.38
N TYR A 18 -13.29 -6.81 3.13
CA TYR A 18 -12.75 -5.88 4.11
C TYR A 18 -13.01 -4.41 3.79
N TYR A 19 -13.33 -4.08 2.53
CA TYR A 19 -13.59 -2.71 2.11
C TYR A 19 -14.65 -2.03 2.99
N ARG A 20 -14.30 -0.84 3.47
CA ARG A 20 -15.19 0.10 4.13
C ARG A 20 -15.09 1.45 3.43
N SER A 21 -16.22 2.14 3.27
CA SER A 21 -16.29 3.39 2.53
C SER A 21 -15.57 4.56 3.22
N ASP A 22 -15.34 4.44 4.53
CA ASP A 22 -14.63 5.40 5.38
C ASP A 22 -13.13 5.10 5.52
N GLU A 23 -12.64 3.98 4.98
CA GLU A 23 -11.22 3.65 4.97
C GLU A 23 -10.52 4.18 3.72
N GLU A 24 -9.37 4.82 3.91
CA GLU A 24 -8.48 5.16 2.80
C GLU A 24 -7.71 3.91 2.36
N ILE A 25 -7.99 3.50 1.11
CA ILE A 25 -7.46 2.28 0.52
C ILE A 25 -6.97 2.57 -0.91
N VAL A 26 -5.95 1.82 -1.33
CA VAL A 26 -5.48 1.82 -2.72
C VAL A 26 -5.55 0.41 -3.25
N PHE A 27 -6.19 0.24 -4.41
CA PHE A 27 -6.22 -1.03 -5.13
C PHE A 27 -5.77 -0.81 -6.58
N LEU A 28 -4.54 -1.23 -6.88
CA LEU A 28 -3.99 -1.28 -8.23
C LEU A 28 -4.19 -2.70 -8.78
N HIS A 29 -5.06 -2.84 -9.78
CA HIS A 29 -5.47 -4.13 -10.31
C HIS A 29 -5.00 -4.34 -11.76
N SER A 30 -4.35 -5.47 -12.01
CA SER A 30 -4.08 -5.98 -13.36
C SER A 30 -5.17 -6.96 -13.76
N SER A 31 -5.98 -6.58 -14.75
CA SER A 31 -7.02 -7.42 -15.35
C SER A 31 -6.50 -8.27 -16.51
N GLN A 32 -5.45 -7.82 -17.19
CA GLN A 32 -4.77 -8.52 -18.28
C GLN A 32 -3.46 -9.09 -17.77
N VAL A 33 -3.42 -10.39 -17.55
CA VAL A 33 -2.24 -11.06 -16.98
C VAL A 33 -1.26 -11.39 -18.10
N THR A 34 -0.10 -10.75 -18.08
CA THR A 34 1.02 -11.02 -18.99
C THR A 34 2.27 -11.43 -18.22
N GLU A 35 3.35 -11.79 -18.92
CA GLU A 35 4.62 -12.10 -18.28
C GLU A 35 5.15 -10.93 -17.43
N LYS A 36 4.94 -9.68 -17.89
CA LYS A 36 5.41 -8.46 -17.22
C LYS A 36 4.38 -7.83 -16.29
N GLU A 37 3.09 -8.05 -16.56
CA GLU A 37 1.98 -7.44 -15.83
C GLU A 37 1.12 -8.53 -15.19
N HIS A 38 1.52 -8.96 -14.00
CA HIS A 38 0.83 -10.06 -13.29
C HIS A 38 0.67 -9.78 -11.81
N TYR A 39 0.93 -8.56 -11.35
CA TYR A 39 0.75 -8.19 -9.96
C TYR A 39 -0.51 -7.37 -9.75
N SER A 40 -1.17 -7.55 -8.62
CA SER A 40 -2.13 -6.58 -8.11
C SER A 40 -1.75 -6.22 -6.69
N ILE A 41 -1.93 -4.94 -6.36
CA ILE A 41 -1.48 -4.34 -5.11
C ILE A 41 -2.69 -3.79 -4.40
N LEU A 42 -2.90 -4.21 -3.16
CA LEU A 42 -3.94 -3.69 -2.28
C LEU A 42 -3.26 -3.18 -1.01
N ALA A 43 -3.53 -1.94 -0.63
CA ALA A 43 -2.95 -1.30 0.53
C ALA A 43 -4.00 -0.53 1.31
N HIS A 44 -3.87 -0.54 2.63
CA HIS A 44 -4.76 0.19 3.54
C HIS A 44 -4.00 0.59 4.82
N LYS A 45 -4.69 1.32 5.71
CA LYS A 45 -4.12 1.96 6.90
C LYS A 45 -2.94 2.90 6.54
N PRO A 46 -3.21 4.02 5.86
CA PRO A 46 -2.19 5.04 5.67
C PRO A 46 -1.75 5.62 7.02
N TYR A 47 -0.46 5.77 7.23
CA TYR A 47 0.12 6.28 8.48
C TYR A 47 0.95 7.57 8.32
N LYS A 48 1.37 7.86 7.08
CA LYS A 48 1.92 9.16 6.68
C LYS A 48 1.34 9.50 5.31
N LYS A 49 1.03 10.77 5.07
CA LYS A 49 0.39 11.23 3.85
C LYS A 49 0.92 12.58 3.41
N VAL A 50 1.13 12.71 2.11
CA VAL A 50 1.46 13.96 1.44
C VAL A 50 0.40 14.22 0.39
N SER A 51 -0.17 15.42 0.40
CA SER A 51 -1.11 15.86 -0.62
C SER A 51 -0.76 17.25 -1.13
N LYS A 52 -0.91 17.45 -2.43
CA LYS A 52 -0.87 18.76 -3.08
C LYS A 52 -2.25 19.07 -3.62
N TYR A 53 -2.78 20.24 -3.28
CA TYR A 53 -4.01 20.76 -3.83
C TYR A 53 -4.00 22.28 -3.87
N LYS A 54 -4.43 22.89 -4.98
CA LYS A 54 -4.48 24.36 -5.17
C LYS A 54 -3.13 25.03 -4.92
N GLY A 55 -2.05 24.42 -5.41
CA GLY A 55 -0.67 24.90 -5.25
C GLY A 55 -0.12 24.80 -3.82
N GLN A 56 -0.86 24.20 -2.88
CA GLN A 56 -0.45 24.03 -1.49
C GLN A 56 -0.07 22.58 -1.22
N VAL A 57 1.04 22.38 -0.50
CA VAL A 57 1.52 21.07 -0.06
C VAL A 57 1.16 20.86 1.41
N PHE A 58 0.63 19.69 1.71
CA PHE A 58 0.25 19.27 3.04
C PHE A 58 0.96 17.95 3.38
N PHE A 59 1.54 17.88 4.57
CA PHE A 59 2.11 16.67 5.13
C PHE A 59 1.31 16.33 6.39
N ASN A 60 0.64 15.17 6.40
CA ASN A 60 -0.30 14.76 7.44
C ASN A 60 -1.37 15.84 7.74
N GLY A 61 -1.86 16.52 6.70
CA GLY A 61 -2.85 17.60 6.82
C GLY A 61 -2.27 18.96 7.21
N GLU A 62 -1.01 19.03 7.64
CA GLU A 62 -0.35 20.30 7.96
C GLU A 62 0.25 20.92 6.71
N LYS A 63 -0.06 22.20 6.46
CA LYS A 63 0.54 22.95 5.36
C LYS A 63 2.05 23.09 5.55
N LYS A 64 2.82 22.76 4.51
CA LYS A 64 4.29 22.87 4.50
C LYS A 64 4.76 23.87 3.44
N LYS A 65 6.00 24.34 3.60
CA LYS A 65 6.63 25.33 2.69
C LYS A 65 7.52 24.71 1.62
N PHE A 66 7.93 23.46 1.78
CA PHE A 66 8.74 22.74 0.79
C PHE A 66 7.89 22.22 -0.38
N ASN A 67 8.57 21.83 -1.47
CA ASN A 67 7.90 21.36 -2.68
C ASN A 67 7.32 19.94 -2.49
N PHE A 68 6.47 19.50 -3.42
CA PHE A 68 5.78 18.20 -3.29
C PHE A 68 6.71 16.99 -3.37
N LEU A 69 7.77 17.04 -4.18
CA LEU A 69 8.73 15.93 -4.30
C LEU A 69 9.53 15.76 -3.00
N ASP A 70 10.02 16.88 -2.43
CA ASP A 70 10.68 16.86 -1.12
C ASP A 70 9.75 16.28 -0.05
N ALA A 71 8.46 16.64 -0.11
CA ALA A 71 7.45 16.12 0.81
C ALA A 71 7.27 14.60 0.66
N VAL A 72 7.22 14.10 -0.58
CA VAL A 72 7.11 12.66 -0.87
C VAL A 72 8.34 11.91 -0.37
N ASP A 73 9.54 12.50 -0.46
CA ASP A 73 10.76 11.88 0.08
C ASP A 73 10.70 11.72 1.61
N LEU A 74 10.00 12.59 2.34
CA LEU A 74 9.76 12.43 3.78
C LEU A 74 8.86 11.22 4.14
N LEU A 75 8.13 10.67 3.16
CA LEU A 75 7.38 9.41 3.37
C LEU A 75 8.32 8.20 3.45
N LYS A 76 9.50 8.27 2.82
CA LYS A 76 10.50 7.21 2.81
C LYS A 76 11.24 7.24 4.15
N ASP A 77 10.89 6.33 5.06
CA ASP A 77 11.58 6.17 6.33
C ASP A 77 12.59 5.02 6.23
N GLU A 78 13.89 5.35 6.15
CA GLU A 78 14.95 4.35 6.02
C GLU A 78 15.07 3.41 7.23
N ARG A 79 14.45 3.77 8.36
CA ARG A 79 14.41 2.92 9.56
C ARG A 79 13.33 1.84 9.49
N VAL A 80 12.38 1.98 8.56
CA VAL A 80 11.34 0.96 8.34
C VAL A 80 11.95 -0.17 7.53
N GLU A 81 12.01 -1.36 8.14
CA GLU A 81 12.50 -2.56 7.46
C GLU A 81 11.62 -2.86 6.23
N ARG A 82 12.26 -3.15 5.09
CA ARG A 82 11.59 -3.40 3.82
C ARG A 82 11.67 -4.87 3.41
N PRO A 83 10.62 -5.41 2.78
CA PRO A 83 10.67 -6.78 2.29
C PRO A 83 11.59 -6.87 1.06
N LYS A 84 12.55 -7.82 1.10
CA LYS A 84 13.67 -7.88 0.15
C LYS A 84 13.31 -8.29 -1.28
N ASN A 85 12.15 -8.93 -1.47
CA ASN A 85 11.77 -9.60 -2.72
C ASN A 85 10.49 -9.00 -3.34
N TRP A 86 10.30 -7.69 -3.22
CA TRP A 86 9.14 -6.99 -3.77
C TRP A 86 9.55 -6.17 -5.00
N PRO A 87 8.72 -6.13 -6.06
CA PRO A 87 9.06 -5.45 -7.32
C PRO A 87 8.95 -3.92 -7.26
N PHE A 88 8.63 -3.34 -6.09
CA PHE A 88 8.41 -1.92 -5.86
C PHE A 88 8.64 -1.56 -4.39
N TYR A 89 8.65 -0.27 -4.07
CA TYR A 89 8.64 0.25 -2.69
C TYR A 89 7.22 0.08 -2.10
N PRO A 90 6.96 -0.93 -1.26
CA PRO A 90 5.58 -1.32 -0.96
C PRO A 90 4.80 -0.26 -0.21
N GLU A 91 5.50 0.51 0.63
CA GLU A 91 4.88 1.46 1.53
C GLU A 91 4.21 2.60 0.76
N LEU A 92 4.77 3.05 -0.36
CA LEU A 92 4.42 4.32 -0.98
C LEU A 92 3.51 4.13 -2.19
N LEU A 93 2.24 4.50 -2.03
CA LEU A 93 1.23 4.42 -3.09
C LEU A 93 0.41 5.70 -3.14
N GLY A 94 -0.10 6.03 -4.32
CA GLY A 94 -0.75 7.31 -4.54
C GLY A 94 -1.14 7.57 -5.98
N PHE A 95 -1.46 8.83 -6.27
CA PHE A 95 -1.79 9.31 -7.60
C PHE A 95 -1.18 10.69 -7.84
N VAL A 96 -1.00 11.02 -9.11
CA VAL A 96 -0.66 12.36 -9.58
C VAL A 96 -1.64 12.67 -10.70
N SER A 97 -2.38 13.79 -10.61
CA SER A 97 -3.25 14.21 -11.72
C SER A 97 -2.40 14.61 -12.93
N TYR A 98 -3.03 14.71 -14.11
CA TYR A 98 -2.34 15.16 -15.33
C TYR A 98 -1.68 16.54 -15.16
N GLU A 99 -2.39 17.48 -14.53
CA GLU A 99 -1.90 18.82 -14.17
C GLU A 99 -0.94 18.81 -12.96
N GLN A 100 -0.65 17.64 -12.39
CA GLN A 100 0.17 17.45 -11.19
C GLN A 100 -0.39 18.14 -9.93
N ASP A 101 -1.65 18.56 -9.98
CA ASP A 101 -2.46 19.14 -8.91
C ASP A 101 -3.93 18.79 -9.21
N PRO A 102 -4.62 17.98 -8.38
CA PRO A 102 -4.14 17.38 -7.15
C PRO A 102 -3.12 16.25 -7.35
N ALA A 103 -2.27 16.05 -6.35
CA ALA A 103 -1.41 14.87 -6.25
C ALA A 103 -1.38 14.37 -4.80
N CYS A 104 -1.25 13.07 -4.59
CA CYS A 104 -1.28 12.49 -3.26
C CYS A 104 -0.47 11.20 -3.20
N PHE A 105 0.36 11.05 -2.18
CA PHE A 105 1.01 9.80 -1.83
C PHE A 105 0.85 9.53 -0.34
N ALA A 106 0.74 8.27 0.03
CA ALA A 106 0.71 7.85 1.41
C ALA A 106 1.59 6.62 1.62
N ALA A 107 2.10 6.51 2.84
CA ALA A 107 2.75 5.32 3.34
C ALA A 107 1.69 4.44 4.02
N TYR A 108 1.55 3.18 3.59
CA TYR A 108 0.53 2.23 4.06
C TYR A 108 1.12 1.17 4.99
N ASP A 109 0.41 0.87 6.07
CA ASP A 109 0.91 -0.04 7.12
C ASP A 109 0.67 -1.52 6.81
N GLU A 110 -0.34 -1.85 6.00
CA GLU A 110 -0.52 -3.20 5.46
C GLU A 110 -0.66 -3.18 3.94
N VAL A 111 0.21 -3.94 3.27
CA VAL A 111 0.30 -4.02 1.82
C VAL A 111 0.25 -5.48 1.39
N LEU A 112 -0.60 -5.75 0.40
CA LEU A 112 -0.87 -7.05 -0.17
C LEU A 112 -0.42 -7.04 -1.63
N LEU A 113 0.49 -7.94 -1.98
CA LEU A 113 0.95 -8.16 -3.35
C LEU A 113 0.47 -9.53 -3.83
N PHE A 114 -0.47 -9.51 -4.77
CA PHE A 114 -1.00 -10.73 -5.39
C PHE A 114 -0.33 -10.99 -6.72
N ASP A 115 0.28 -12.15 -6.86
CA ASP A 115 0.80 -12.65 -8.13
C ASP A 115 -0.27 -13.52 -8.83
N HIS A 116 -0.79 -13.02 -9.94
CA HIS A 116 -1.79 -13.71 -10.75
C HIS A 116 -1.30 -15.00 -11.40
N ARG A 117 0.01 -15.15 -11.64
CA ARG A 117 0.61 -16.35 -12.24
C ARG A 117 0.73 -17.46 -11.22
N THR A 118 1.30 -17.15 -10.05
CA THR A 118 1.55 -18.16 -9.01
C THR A 118 0.38 -18.35 -8.04
N LYS A 119 -0.62 -17.45 -8.07
CA LYS A 119 -1.75 -17.40 -7.13
C LYS A 119 -1.30 -17.27 -5.67
N LEU A 120 -0.13 -16.65 -5.47
CA LEU A 120 0.43 -16.34 -4.17
C LEU A 120 0.08 -14.90 -3.79
N LEU A 121 -0.39 -14.72 -2.57
CA LEU A 121 -0.53 -13.41 -1.95
C LEU A 121 0.58 -13.24 -0.94
N ARG A 122 1.48 -12.30 -1.19
CA ARG A 122 2.43 -11.82 -0.19
C ARG A 122 1.76 -10.70 0.59
N VAL A 123 1.93 -10.72 1.90
CA VAL A 123 1.39 -9.71 2.81
C VAL A 123 2.55 -9.18 3.63
N VAL A 124 2.68 -7.86 3.69
CA VAL A 124 3.61 -7.16 4.59
C VAL A 124 2.83 -6.24 5.52
N GLN A 125 3.22 -6.25 6.79
CA GLN A 125 2.69 -5.41 7.85
C GLN A 125 3.88 -4.67 8.48
N PHE A 126 3.90 -3.34 8.36
CA PHE A 126 5.03 -2.51 8.78
C PHE A 126 5.00 -2.16 10.27
N GLU A 127 3.89 -2.41 10.97
CA GLU A 127 3.73 -2.19 12.42
C GLU A 127 3.92 -0.72 12.81
N GLN A 128 3.46 0.19 11.96
CA GLN A 128 3.52 1.64 12.15
C GLN A 128 2.25 2.23 12.78
N THR A 129 1.12 1.50 12.76
CA THR A 129 -0.15 1.96 13.33
C THR A 129 -0.70 1.02 14.39
N ASP A 130 -1.34 1.60 15.40
CA ASP A 130 -2.20 0.87 16.31
C ASP A 130 -3.54 0.55 15.59
N GLY A 131 -3.89 -0.73 15.50
CA GLY A 131 -5.17 -1.14 14.92
C GLY A 131 -5.13 -2.52 14.30
N GLN A 132 -6.30 -3.07 13.96
CA GLN A 132 -6.38 -4.42 13.41
C GLN A 132 -6.00 -4.44 11.93
N TYR A 133 -5.10 -5.36 11.58
CA TYR A 133 -4.86 -5.75 10.19
C TYR A 133 -6.01 -6.59 9.64
N TRP A 134 -6.27 -6.49 8.34
CA TRP A 134 -7.28 -7.29 7.64
C TRP A 134 -6.90 -8.77 7.67
N LEU A 135 -5.61 -9.05 7.42
CA LEU A 135 -5.08 -10.40 7.39
C LEU A 135 -4.21 -10.64 8.62
N ARG A 136 -4.27 -11.87 9.12
CA ARG A 136 -3.44 -12.32 10.24
C ARG A 136 -2.79 -13.63 9.85
N LEU A 137 -1.54 -13.81 10.28
CA LEU A 137 -0.88 -15.09 10.17
C LEU A 137 -1.64 -16.12 11.03
N ASN A 138 -2.46 -16.96 10.39
CA ASN A 138 -3.08 -18.09 11.06
C ASN A 138 -2.01 -19.17 11.29
N ARG A 139 -1.45 -19.23 12.50
CA ARG A 139 -0.54 -20.30 12.94
C ARG A 139 -1.21 -21.69 13.09
N LYS A 140 -2.45 -21.88 12.61
CA LYS A 140 -3.17 -23.15 12.73
C LYS A 140 -3.20 -23.91 11.40
N LYS A 141 -2.23 -24.79 11.22
CA LYS A 141 -2.33 -26.19 10.71
C LYS A 141 -0.93 -26.70 10.31
N LEU A 142 -0.15 -27.04 11.33
CA LEU A 142 0.79 -28.16 11.25
C LEU A 142 0.25 -29.17 12.26
N LYS A 143 -0.64 -30.05 11.78
CA LYS A 143 -0.90 -31.35 12.38
C LYS A 143 -0.40 -32.37 11.39
#